data_AF-A0A3B8JS60-F1
#
_entry.id   AF-A0A3B8JS60-F1
#
_cell.length_a   1.000
_cell.length_b   1.000
_cell.length_c   1.000
_cell.angle_alpha   90.00
_cell.angle_beta   90.00
_cell.angle_gamma   90.00
#
_symmetry.space_group_name_H-M   'P 1'
#
loop_
_entity.id
_entity.type
_entity.pdbx_description
1 polymer ?
#
loop_
_entity_poly.entity_id
_entity_poly.type
_entity_poly.pdbx_seq_one_letter_code
_entity_poly.pdbx_strand_id
1 'polypeptide(L)' 'MSASPKLVSENRSFGGTVGFYSHRSETCNAEMRFSVYQPPQAKSQPVPVLYFLAGLTCT' A
#
# COMPACT_ATOMS: atom_id res chain seq x y z
N MET A 1 -19.14 3.63 5.20
CA MET A 1 -18.23 2.51 5.61
C MET A 1 -17.35 2.24 4.41
N SER A 2 -16.09 2.66 4.43
CA SER A 2 -15.17 2.39 3.32
C SER A 2 -14.82 0.91 3.34
N ALA A 3 -15.00 0.23 2.20
CA ALA A 3 -14.62 -1.16 2.03
C ALA A 3 -13.10 -1.33 2.18
N SER A 4 -12.67 -2.50 2.66
CA SER A 4 -11.25 -2.85 2.76
C SER A 4 -10.57 -2.81 1.39
N PRO A 5 -9.32 -2.33 1.28
CA PRO A 5 -8.58 -2.34 0.01
C PRO A 5 -8.43 -3.75 -0.55
N LYS A 6 -8.55 -3.88 -1.88
CA LYS A 6 -8.34 -5.14 -2.59
C LYS A 6 -6.84 -5.32 -2.87
N LEU A 7 -6.28 -6.47 -2.50
CA LEU A 7 -4.92 -6.86 -2.90
C LEU A 7 -4.88 -7.17 -4.41
N VAL A 8 -3.96 -6.54 -5.12
CA VAL A 8 -3.74 -6.71 -6.58
C VAL A 8 -2.57 -7.67 -6.82
N SER A 9 -1.46 -7.48 -6.13
CA SER A 9 -0.29 -8.35 -6.20
C SER A 9 0.59 -8.18 -4.96
N GLU A 10 1.42 -9.17 -4.67
CA GLU A 10 2.36 -9.14 -3.54
C GLU A 10 3.68 -9.82 -3.93
N ASN A 11 4.80 -9.26 -3.48
CA ASN A 11 6.13 -9.81 -3.71
C ASN A 11 6.94 -9.79 -2.40
N ARG A 12 7.80 -10.80 -2.21
CA ARG A 12 8.78 -10.79 -1.11
C ARG A 12 9.91 -9.81 -1.43
N SER A 13 10.34 -9.02 -0.45
CA SER A 13 11.40 -8.02 -0.64
C SER A 13 12.15 -7.78 0.68
N PHE A 14 13.47 -7.98 0.70
CA PHE A 14 14.33 -7.74 1.88
C PHE A 14 13.78 -8.31 3.21
N GLY A 15 13.21 -9.52 3.17
CA GLY A 15 12.60 -10.19 4.33
C GLY A 15 11.16 -9.75 4.66
N GLY A 16 10.71 -8.63 4.12
CA GLY A 16 9.32 -8.16 4.17
C GLY A 16 8.52 -8.51 2.91
N THR A 17 7.40 -7.82 2.73
CA THR A 17 6.52 -7.94 1.55
C THR A 17 6.20 -6.55 0.99
N VAL A 18 6.14 -6.46 -0.34
CA VAL A 18 5.59 -5.29 -1.05
C VAL A 18 4.26 -5.70 -1.62
N GLY A 19 3.17 -5.14 -1.08
CA GLY A 19 1.81 -5.34 -1.55
C GLY A 19 1.35 -4.14 -2.39
N PHE A 20 0.62 -4.42 -3.48
CA PHE A 20 -0.06 -3.42 -4.29
C PHE A 20 -1.56 -3.57 -4.10
N TYR A 21 -2.25 -2.47 -3.80
CA TYR A 21 -3.66 -2.47 -3.44
C TYR A 21 -4.46 -1.52 -4.34
N SER A 22 -5.74 -1.82 -4.49
CA SER A 22 -6.74 -0.97 -5.15
C SER A 22 -7.89 -0.68 -4.20
N HIS A 23 -8.40 0.55 -4.19
CA HIS A 23 -9.61 0.90 -3.46
C HIS A 23 -10.41 2.01 -4.16
N ARG A 24 -11.72 2.04 -3.94
CA ARG A 24 -12.55 3.18 -4.33
C ARG A 24 -12.29 4.33 -3.36
N SER A 25 -11.77 5.45 -3.85
CA SER A 25 -11.59 6.67 -3.06
C SER A 25 -12.84 7.54 -3.15
N GLU A 26 -13.45 7.84 -2.00
CA GLU A 26 -14.57 8.77 -1.91
C GLU A 26 -14.15 10.21 -2.25
N THR A 27 -12.97 10.63 -1.77
CA THR A 27 -12.47 12.01 -1.97
C THR A 27 -12.04 12.28 -3.41
N CYS A 28 -11.42 11.31 -4.08
CA CYS A 28 -11.01 11.43 -5.49
C CYS A 28 -12.13 11.02 -6.46
N ASN A 29 -13.21 10.41 -5.96
CA ASN A 29 -14.30 9.83 -6.74
C ASN A 29 -13.80 8.88 -7.86
N ALA A 30 -12.72 8.13 -7.60
CA ALA A 30 -12.02 7.26 -8.54
C ALA A 30 -11.57 5.94 -7.88
N GLU A 31 -11.30 4.89 -8.66
CA GLU A 31 -10.54 3.75 -8.17
C GLU A 31 -9.05 4.11 -8.16
N MET A 32 -8.41 4.00 -7.00
CA MET A 32 -7.05 4.43 -6.73
C MET A 32 -6.17 3.25 -6.36
N ARG A 33 -4.89 3.32 -6.72
CA ARG A 33 -3.88 2.32 -6.36
C ARG A 33 -2.81 2.91 -5.46
N PHE A 34 -2.29 2.09 -4.56
CA PHE A 34 -1.15 2.40 -3.72
C PHE A 34 -0.35 1.13 -3.43
N SER A 35 0.90 1.30 -3.03
CA SER A 35 1.76 0.20 -2.58
C SER A 35 2.16 0.38 -1.12
N VAL A 36 2.40 -0.72 -0.42
CA VAL A 36 2.88 -0.74 0.96
C VAL A 36 4.00 -1.77 1.06
N TYR A 37 5.17 -1.32 1.51
CA TYR A 37 6.19 -2.23 2.01
C TYR A 37 5.94 -2.51 3.49
N GLN A 38 5.74 -3.78 3.83
CA GLN A 38 5.62 -4.25 5.20
C GLN A 38 6.93 -4.93 5.62
N PRO A 39 7.69 -4.33 6.55
CA PRO A 39 8.93 -4.93 7.03
C PRO A 39 8.63 -6.16 7.92
N PRO A 40 9.61 -7.07 8.15
CA PRO A 40 9.42 -8.27 8.97
C PRO A 40 8.78 -8.00 10.34
N GLN A 41 9.17 -6.88 10.97
CA GLN A 41 8.72 -6.47 12.31
C GLN A 41 7.20 -6.20 12.36
N ALA A 42 6.59 -5.82 11.23
CA ALA A 42 5.15 -5.54 11.15
C ALA A 42 4.28 -6.79 11.42
N LYS A 43 4.85 -8.00 11.39
CA LYS A 43 4.15 -9.25 11.73
C LYS A 43 3.91 -9.41 13.23
N SER A 44 4.70 -8.74 14.06
CA SER A 44 4.69 -8.93 15.52
C SER A 44 4.29 -7.69 16.29
N GLN A 45 4.45 -6.50 15.70
CA GLN A 45 4.14 -5.25 16.37
C GLN A 45 3.76 -4.15 15.36
N PRO A 46 3.02 -3.12 15.80
CA PRO A 46 2.89 -1.89 15.03
C PRO A 46 4.26 -1.28 14.73
N VAL A 47 4.40 -0.72 13.54
CA VAL A 47 5.62 -0.05 13.07
C VAL A 47 5.27 1.36 12.60
N PRO A 48 6.20 2.32 12.63
CA PRO A 48 5.97 3.64 12.08
C PRO A 48 5.69 3.59 10.58
N VAL A 49 4.92 4.56 10.09
CA VAL A 49 4.54 4.68 8.68
C VAL A 49 5.28 5.85 8.05
N LEU A 50 5.87 5.62 6.87
CA LEU A 50 6.39 6.66 5.99
C LEU A 50 5.52 6.74 4.74
N TYR A 51 4.98 7.93 4.46
CA TYR A 51 4.30 8.21 3.19
C TYR A 51 5.32 8.75 2.19
N PHE A 52 5.51 8.01 1.10
CA PHE A 52 6.30 8.47 -0.03
C PHE A 52 5.36 8.99 -1.13
N LEU A 53 5.58 10.25 -1.53
CA LEU A 53 4.82 10.89 -2.60
C LEU A 53 5.70 10.94 -3.86
N ALA A 54 5.24 10.24 -4.90
CA ALA A 54 5.95 10.16 -6.16
C ALA A 54 5.88 11.49 -6.94
N GLY A 55 6.85 11.70 -7.83
CA GLY A 55 6.94 12.88 -8.68
C GLY A 55 6.13 12.79 -9.99
N LEU A 56 6.41 13.71 -10.91
CA LEU A 56 5.81 13.71 -12.23
C LEU A 56 6.21 12.44 -13.01
N THR A 57 5.28 11.90 -13.80
CA THR A 57 5.45 10.71 -14.67
C THR A 57 5.87 9.40 -14.00
N CYS A 58 5.70 9.26 -12.68
CA CYS A 58 6.01 8.01 -11.99
C CYS A 58 5.05 6.88 -12.42
N THR A 59 5.57 5.65 -12.40
CA THR A 59 4.86 4.42 -12.78
C THR A 59 4.81 3.43 -11.62
#